data_AF-A0A7C1BJ33-F1
#
_entry.id   AF-A0A7C1BJ33-F1
#
_cell.length_a   1.000
_cell.length_b   1.000
_cell.length_c   1.000
_cell.angle_alpha   90.00
_cell.angle_beta   90.00
_cell.angle_gamma   90.00
#
_symmetry.space_group_name_H-M   'P 1'
#
loop_
_entity.id
_entity.type
_entity.pdbx_description
1 polymer ?
#
loop_
_entity_poly.entity_id
_entity_poly.type
_entity_poly.pdbx_seq_one_letter_code
_entity_poly.pdbx_strand_id
1 'polypeptide(L)'
;MFLTILQLCYLFSFGGPDGYGYLFLATKDGDPLYFHWEDITETGTRLDLGDDDYVAIDLPFSFPFYDALYNYAFIGSNGLIYFADQYVGIENECLPTHIYDVGDLIALYWSDLNPEDSVAGVYYQNFGSYTVIEYHMVPIVGLSGRNTFEVILTPTGYIELLYLHMESYSDETIGIQDATALSGNHWYLEYVCEGEPSLRVPSDSSAVLYIPPWVSAKETRLTSKPIHNTSGKLLLCRAPSLPVPASVPDDFVDLFLFRADGRTILKVPGIGIGRGESNLTVPGTASLPSGIYRVLLRGRKTERRYSILLLH
;
A
#
# COMPACT_ATOMS: atom_id res chain seq x y z
N MET A 1 -37.72 -18.99 14.28
CA MET A 1 -36.48 -19.40 13.61
C MET A 1 -35.50 -18.24 13.77
N PHE A 2 -34.71 -18.27 14.85
CA PHE A 2 -33.73 -17.21 15.13
C PHE A 2 -32.51 -17.48 14.27
N LEU A 3 -32.28 -16.65 13.25
CA LEU A 3 -31.01 -16.63 12.56
C LEU A 3 -30.03 -15.85 13.44
N THR A 4 -29.27 -16.57 14.24
CA THR A 4 -28.12 -16.05 14.98
C THR A 4 -27.12 -15.57 13.93
N ILE A 5 -27.06 -14.26 13.69
CA ILE A 5 -26.04 -13.67 12.83
C ILE A 5 -24.72 -13.86 13.57
N LEU A 6 -23.95 -14.85 13.10
CA LEU A 6 -22.57 -15.06 13.50
C LEU A 6 -21.81 -13.75 13.22
N GLN A 7 -21.29 -13.15 14.29
CA GLN A 7 -20.49 -11.94 14.25
C GLN A 7 -19.13 -12.28 13.63
N LEU A 8 -19.04 -12.21 12.30
CA LEU A 8 -17.78 -12.33 11.56
C LEU A 8 -17.08 -10.97 11.54
N CYS A 9 -16.25 -10.70 12.56
CA CYS A 9 -15.20 -9.68 12.47
C CYS A 9 -14.04 -10.28 11.68
N TYR A 10 -13.91 -9.91 10.40
CA TYR A 10 -12.66 -10.13 9.68
C TYR A 10 -11.68 -9.01 10.06
N LEU A 11 -10.52 -9.39 10.61
CA LEU A 11 -9.36 -8.52 10.74
C LEU A 11 -8.69 -8.46 9.36
N PHE A 12 -9.02 -7.45 8.58
CA PHE A 12 -8.24 -7.10 7.39
C PHE A 12 -7.13 -6.14 7.82
N SER A 13 -5.88 -6.57 7.69
CA SER A 13 -4.71 -5.70 7.84
C SER A 13 -4.64 -4.82 6.59
N PHE A 14 -5.16 -3.60 6.65
CA PHE A 14 -5.01 -2.69 5.51
C PHE A 14 -3.68 -1.96 5.59
N GLY A 15 -3.02 -1.83 4.44
CA GLY A 15 -1.86 -0.97 4.27
C GLY A 15 -2.17 0.50 4.43
N GLY A 16 -1.54 1.15 5.40
CA GLY A 16 -1.65 2.58 5.65
C GLY A 16 -2.87 3.05 6.48
N PRO A 17 -3.05 4.37 6.66
CA PRO A 17 -2.29 5.40 5.98
C PRO A 17 -0.83 5.50 6.47
N ASP A 18 0.07 5.92 5.58
CA ASP A 18 1.41 6.37 5.97
C ASP A 18 1.39 7.80 6.54
N GLY A 19 2.55 8.40 6.77
CA GLY A 19 2.66 9.75 7.31
C GLY A 19 2.20 10.86 6.37
N TYR A 20 2.09 10.59 5.07
CA TYR A 20 1.58 11.55 4.08
C TYR A 20 0.07 11.38 3.86
N GLY A 21 -0.42 10.15 4.00
CA GLY A 21 -1.82 9.76 3.87
C GLY A 21 -2.10 8.80 2.72
N TYR A 22 -1.07 8.23 2.07
CA TYR A 22 -1.27 7.12 1.15
C TYR A 22 -1.81 5.90 1.90
N LEU A 23 -2.65 5.12 1.24
CA LEU A 23 -3.09 3.80 1.70
C LEU A 23 -2.96 2.80 0.56
N PHE A 24 -2.90 1.50 0.87
CA PHE A 24 -3.06 0.47 -0.15
C PHE A 24 -4.26 -0.44 0.09
N LEU A 25 -4.75 -1.02 -1.00
CA LEU A 25 -5.62 -2.19 -1.05
C LEU A 25 -4.88 -3.33 -1.73
N ALA A 26 -5.11 -4.58 -1.33
CA ALA A 26 -4.49 -5.73 -1.95
C ALA A 26 -5.44 -6.92 -2.05
N THR A 27 -5.39 -7.65 -3.18
CA THR A 27 -6.22 -8.85 -3.37
C THR A 27 -5.84 -9.95 -2.37
N LYS A 28 -4.56 -10.05 -2.00
CA LYS A 28 -4.04 -10.98 -0.98
C LYS A 28 -4.55 -10.68 0.43
N ASP A 29 -4.89 -9.42 0.69
CA ASP A 29 -5.53 -9.01 1.95
C ASP A 29 -7.05 -9.24 1.92
N GLY A 30 -7.63 -9.72 0.80
CA GLY A 30 -9.08 -9.94 0.67
C GLY A 30 -9.88 -8.66 0.44
N ASP A 31 -9.21 -7.58 0.02
CA ASP A 31 -9.84 -6.31 -0.29
C ASP A 31 -10.73 -6.39 -1.54
N PRO A 32 -11.72 -5.48 -1.70
CA PRO A 32 -12.56 -5.41 -2.89
C PRO A 32 -11.80 -4.79 -4.09
N LEU A 33 -10.56 -5.23 -4.31
CA LEU A 33 -9.73 -4.97 -5.47
C LEU A 33 -9.87 -6.16 -6.43
N TYR A 34 -9.91 -5.90 -7.72
CA TYR A 34 -9.98 -6.92 -8.75
C TYR A 34 -8.70 -6.87 -9.59
N PHE A 35 -8.10 -8.03 -9.83
CA PHE A 35 -6.97 -8.17 -10.74
C PHE A 35 -7.43 -8.00 -12.18
N HIS A 36 -6.77 -7.13 -12.93
CA HIS A 36 -6.90 -6.98 -14.37
C HIS A 36 -5.50 -6.92 -15.00
N TRP A 37 -5.44 -6.87 -16.33
CA TRP A 37 -4.17 -6.90 -17.05
C TRP A 37 -4.28 -6.13 -18.37
N GLU A 38 -3.29 -5.28 -18.64
CA GLU A 38 -3.14 -4.58 -19.92
C GLU A 38 -1.90 -5.11 -20.65
N ASP A 39 -2.07 -6.08 -21.56
CA ASP A 39 -0.95 -6.61 -22.33
C ASP A 39 -0.45 -5.57 -23.34
N ILE A 40 0.77 -5.07 -23.12
CA ILE A 40 1.42 -4.08 -23.99
C ILE A 40 2.63 -4.67 -24.72
N THR A 41 2.84 -5.98 -24.71
CA THR A 41 3.99 -6.63 -25.37
C THR A 41 4.01 -6.43 -26.89
N GLU A 42 2.82 -6.32 -27.51
CA GLU A 42 2.67 -6.12 -28.96
C GLU A 42 2.48 -4.65 -29.36
N THR A 43 1.98 -3.81 -28.45
CA THR A 43 1.59 -2.40 -28.75
C THR A 43 2.48 -1.35 -28.10
N GLY A 44 3.16 -1.71 -27.02
CA GLY A 44 4.04 -0.85 -26.26
C GLY A 44 5.40 -0.68 -26.91
N THR A 45 6.17 0.26 -26.38
CA THR A 45 7.58 0.43 -26.73
C THR A 45 8.43 -0.44 -25.82
N ARG A 46 9.20 -1.38 -26.40
CA ARG A 46 10.22 -2.12 -25.64
C ARG A 46 11.32 -1.15 -25.23
N LEU A 47 11.61 -1.10 -23.94
CA LEU A 47 12.70 -0.32 -23.38
C LEU A 47 14.03 -1.04 -23.63
N ASP A 48 15.06 -0.26 -23.94
CA ASP A 48 16.43 -0.75 -24.11
C ASP A 48 17.07 -0.80 -22.72
N LEU A 49 16.82 -1.90 -22.00
CA LEU A 49 17.35 -2.17 -20.67
C LEU A 49 18.15 -3.47 -20.70
N GLY A 50 19.43 -3.38 -20.33
CA GLY A 50 20.25 -4.53 -20.00
C GLY A 50 20.08 -5.00 -18.55
N ASP A 51 20.96 -5.90 -18.14
CA ASP A 51 21.19 -6.21 -16.72
C ASP A 51 21.73 -4.96 -15.99
N ASP A 52 21.23 -4.67 -14.79
CA ASP A 52 21.63 -3.49 -14.01
C ASP A 52 21.58 -2.15 -14.76
N ASP A 53 20.48 -1.91 -15.50
CA ASP A 53 20.34 -0.72 -16.32
C ASP A 53 19.10 0.09 -15.94
N TYR A 54 19.02 1.32 -16.44
CA TYR A 54 17.85 2.16 -16.26
C TYR A 54 17.66 3.12 -17.42
N VAL A 55 16.40 3.47 -17.67
CA VAL A 55 16.03 4.36 -18.77
C VAL A 55 14.95 5.34 -18.34
N ALA A 56 15.04 6.58 -18.83
CA ALA A 56 14.02 7.59 -18.63
C ALA A 56 12.85 7.40 -19.61
N ILE A 57 11.63 7.59 -19.11
CA ILE A 57 10.41 7.71 -19.90
C ILE A 57 9.70 9.03 -19.59
N ASP A 58 9.00 9.59 -20.57
CA ASP A 58 8.13 10.74 -20.36
C ASP A 58 6.74 10.30 -19.90
N LEU A 59 6.15 10.98 -18.92
CA LEU A 59 4.76 10.78 -18.53
C LEU A 59 3.87 11.76 -19.30
N PRO A 60 2.72 11.34 -19.86
CA PRO A 60 1.84 12.19 -20.66
C PRO A 60 1.00 13.14 -19.78
N PHE A 61 1.26 13.15 -18.47
CA PHE A 61 0.61 13.96 -17.45
C PHE A 61 1.58 14.29 -16.32
N SER A 62 1.25 15.29 -15.51
CA SER A 62 1.92 15.53 -14.23
C SER A 62 1.45 14.49 -13.22
N PHE A 63 2.29 13.50 -12.95
CA PHE A 63 2.06 12.45 -11.97
C PHE A 63 2.32 12.99 -10.55
N PRO A 64 1.30 13.02 -9.68
CA PRO A 64 1.51 13.40 -8.29
C PRO A 64 1.98 12.21 -7.47
N PHE A 65 3.14 12.38 -6.82
CA PHE A 65 3.75 11.38 -5.94
C PHE A 65 4.23 12.08 -4.67
N TYR A 66 3.65 11.71 -3.52
CA TYR A 66 3.83 12.44 -2.26
C TYR A 66 3.66 13.96 -2.45
N ASP A 67 4.63 14.77 -2.05
CA ASP A 67 4.57 16.23 -2.13
C ASP A 67 5.16 16.81 -3.44
N ALA A 68 5.52 15.93 -4.39
CA ALA A 68 6.11 16.27 -5.67
C ALA A 68 5.20 15.98 -6.88
N LEU A 69 5.54 16.59 -8.01
CA LEU A 69 4.91 16.36 -9.31
C LEU A 69 5.99 15.98 -10.32
N TYR A 70 5.77 14.88 -11.04
CA TYR A 70 6.69 14.34 -12.02
C TYR A 70 6.07 14.26 -13.41
N ASN A 71 6.83 14.64 -14.44
CA ASN A 71 6.47 14.48 -15.84
C ASN A 71 7.36 13.48 -16.57
N TYR A 72 8.22 12.79 -15.82
CA TYR A 72 9.10 11.74 -16.27
C TYR A 72 9.22 10.69 -15.17
N ALA A 73 9.73 9.51 -15.50
CA ALA A 73 10.12 8.49 -14.54
C ALA A 73 11.35 7.75 -15.08
N PHE A 74 12.18 7.25 -14.20
CA PHE A 74 13.26 6.32 -14.52
C PHE A 74 12.81 4.91 -14.19
N ILE A 75 12.97 4.00 -15.15
CA ILE A 75 12.61 2.58 -15.05
C ILE A 75 13.91 1.80 -14.92
N GLY A 76 14.12 1.14 -13.78
CA GLY A 76 15.29 0.29 -13.55
C GLY A 76 15.01 -1.17 -13.92
N SER A 77 15.97 -1.89 -14.50
CA SER A 77 15.86 -3.31 -14.84
C SER A 77 15.37 -4.18 -13.69
N ASN A 78 15.74 -3.80 -12.47
CA ASN A 78 15.50 -4.46 -11.19
C ASN A 78 14.10 -4.20 -10.58
N GLY A 79 13.06 -3.95 -11.39
CA GLY A 79 11.67 -3.90 -10.91
C GLY A 79 11.33 -2.63 -10.11
N LEU A 80 12.01 -1.53 -10.42
CA LEU A 80 11.89 -0.24 -9.75
C LEU A 80 11.45 0.87 -10.69
N ILE A 81 10.73 1.84 -10.12
CA ILE A 81 10.49 3.15 -10.73
C ILE A 81 10.89 4.24 -9.73
N TYR A 82 11.61 5.25 -10.20
CA TYR A 82 12.04 6.38 -9.39
C TYR A 82 12.13 7.66 -10.23
N PHE A 83 12.40 8.79 -9.58
CA PHE A 83 12.21 10.11 -10.20
C PHE A 83 13.47 10.98 -10.21
N ALA A 84 14.63 10.35 -10.10
CA ALA A 84 15.95 10.95 -10.19
C ALA A 84 16.82 10.21 -11.21
N ASP A 85 17.69 10.94 -11.90
CA ASP A 85 18.71 10.36 -12.80
C ASP A 85 19.83 9.73 -11.98
N GLN A 86 19.57 8.51 -11.49
CA GLN A 86 20.39 7.85 -10.49
C GLN A 86 20.34 6.34 -10.72
N TYR A 87 21.52 5.70 -10.75
CA TYR A 87 21.60 4.26 -10.80
C TYR A 87 21.11 3.63 -9.49
N VAL A 88 20.27 2.60 -9.59
CA VAL A 88 19.84 1.74 -8.49
C VAL A 88 20.26 0.31 -8.79
N GLY A 89 21.02 -0.29 -7.88
CA GLY A 89 21.61 -1.62 -8.10
C GLY A 89 20.70 -2.79 -7.73
N ILE A 90 21.31 -3.97 -7.74
CA ILE A 90 20.68 -5.28 -7.48
C ILE A 90 20.15 -5.46 -6.05
N GLU A 91 20.75 -4.80 -5.06
CA GLU A 91 20.45 -5.10 -3.64
C GLU A 91 19.16 -4.40 -3.22
N ASN A 92 18.09 -5.17 -3.02
CA ASN A 92 16.87 -4.67 -2.37
C ASN A 92 17.09 -4.43 -0.87
N GLU A 93 16.33 -3.46 -0.33
CA GLU A 93 16.23 -3.22 1.11
C GLU A 93 14.79 -2.85 1.47
N CYS A 94 14.35 -3.30 2.65
CA CYS A 94 13.06 -2.93 3.19
C CYS A 94 12.87 -1.41 3.27
N LEU A 95 11.65 -0.96 3.00
CA LEU A 95 11.30 0.45 3.08
C LEU A 95 11.05 0.86 4.54
N PRO A 96 11.49 2.07 4.95
CA PRO A 96 12.11 3.07 4.11
C PRO A 96 13.63 2.86 4.01
N THR A 97 14.19 3.08 2.83
CA THR A 97 15.62 3.00 2.56
C THR A 97 16.12 4.24 1.79
N HIS A 98 17.43 4.44 1.80
CA HIS A 98 18.14 5.42 0.98
C HIS A 98 19.36 4.80 0.28
N ILE A 99 19.41 3.46 0.18
CA ILE A 99 20.46 2.80 -0.58
C ILE A 99 20.44 3.33 -2.02
N TYR A 100 21.64 3.47 -2.60
CA TYR A 100 21.86 4.09 -3.91
C TYR A 100 21.44 5.56 -4.04
N ASP A 101 21.24 6.27 -2.92
CA ASP A 101 20.84 7.69 -2.89
C ASP A 101 19.49 7.98 -3.58
N VAL A 102 18.65 6.95 -3.76
CA VAL A 102 17.29 7.12 -4.30
C VAL A 102 16.29 7.33 -3.17
N GLY A 103 15.57 8.45 -3.28
CA GLY A 103 14.55 8.85 -2.32
C GLY A 103 13.15 8.42 -2.75
N ASP A 104 12.59 9.15 -3.72
CA ASP A 104 11.26 8.84 -4.26
C ASP A 104 11.32 7.61 -5.16
N LEU A 105 10.68 6.53 -4.71
CA LEU A 105 10.63 5.27 -5.45
C LEU A 105 9.32 4.52 -5.28
N ILE A 106 9.01 3.74 -6.31
CA ILE A 106 7.98 2.72 -6.37
C ILE A 106 8.71 1.41 -6.63
N ALA A 107 8.69 0.50 -5.66
CA ALA A 107 9.18 -0.86 -5.79
C ALA A 107 8.01 -1.77 -6.20
N LEU A 108 8.03 -2.20 -7.45
CA LEU A 108 7.01 -3.10 -8.00
C LEU A 108 7.33 -4.52 -7.56
N TYR A 109 8.59 -4.92 -7.74
CA TYR A 109 9.14 -6.21 -7.41
C TYR A 109 10.65 -6.08 -7.40
N TRP A 110 11.16 -5.27 -6.47
CA TRP A 110 12.59 -4.94 -6.45
C TRP A 110 13.42 -6.12 -6.00
N SER A 111 14.23 -6.64 -6.92
CA SER A 111 15.18 -7.74 -6.74
C SER A 111 16.22 -7.68 -7.88
N ASP A 112 17.15 -8.63 -7.92
CA ASP A 112 18.17 -8.76 -8.98
C ASP A 112 17.56 -9.37 -10.26
N LEU A 113 16.91 -8.53 -11.09
CA LEU A 113 16.17 -8.95 -12.28
C LEU A 113 16.96 -8.71 -13.56
N ASN A 114 16.87 -9.64 -14.50
CA ASN A 114 17.60 -9.55 -15.76
C ASN A 114 16.66 -9.54 -16.97
N PRO A 115 16.32 -8.36 -17.54
CA PRO A 115 15.52 -8.24 -18.75
C PRO A 115 16.31 -8.53 -20.05
N GLU A 116 17.63 -8.76 -19.97
CA GLU A 116 18.52 -9.20 -21.07
C GLU A 116 18.38 -10.71 -21.37
N ASP A 117 17.17 -11.27 -21.23
CA ASP A 117 16.82 -12.62 -21.71
C ASP A 117 16.13 -12.51 -23.08
N SER A 118 16.47 -13.45 -23.99
CA SER A 118 15.92 -13.55 -25.34
C SER A 118 14.39 -13.56 -25.46
N VAL A 119 13.67 -13.95 -24.41
CA VAL A 119 12.20 -13.97 -24.36
C VAL A 119 11.61 -12.97 -23.36
N ALA A 120 12.46 -12.20 -22.66
CA ALA A 120 12.04 -11.22 -21.69
C ALA A 120 12.08 -9.79 -22.27
N GLY A 121 11.41 -8.87 -21.57
CA GLY A 121 11.57 -7.46 -21.85
C GLY A 121 10.78 -6.58 -20.90
N VAL A 122 11.16 -5.31 -20.86
CA VAL A 122 10.38 -4.27 -20.19
C VAL A 122 9.75 -3.40 -21.27
N TYR A 123 8.45 -3.16 -21.15
CA TYR A 123 7.65 -2.42 -22.11
C TYR A 123 7.00 -1.24 -21.41
N TYR A 124 6.77 -0.17 -22.17
CA TYR A 124 6.06 0.99 -21.68
C TYR A 124 5.08 1.49 -22.74
N GLN A 125 3.90 1.93 -22.29
CA GLN A 125 2.89 2.53 -23.15
C GLN A 125 2.10 3.62 -22.44
N ASN A 126 1.91 4.73 -23.16
CA ASN A 126 1.05 5.82 -22.75
C ASN A 126 -0.33 5.72 -23.41
N PHE A 127 -1.38 5.77 -22.59
CA PHE A 127 -2.77 5.84 -23.03
C PHE A 127 -3.37 7.25 -22.86
N GLY A 128 -2.55 8.21 -22.46
CA GLY A 128 -2.93 9.60 -22.19
C GLY A 128 -3.60 9.80 -20.83
N SER A 129 -4.57 8.96 -20.47
CA SER A 129 -5.20 8.97 -19.13
C SER A 129 -4.51 8.08 -18.10
N TYR A 130 -3.59 7.23 -18.53
CA TYR A 130 -2.74 6.38 -17.69
C TYR A 130 -1.50 5.95 -18.49
N THR A 131 -0.50 5.46 -17.78
CA THR A 131 0.74 4.90 -18.32
C THR A 131 0.93 3.52 -17.73
N VAL A 132 1.30 2.55 -18.57
CA VAL A 132 1.61 1.17 -18.17
C VAL A 132 3.11 0.93 -18.37
N ILE A 133 3.74 0.28 -17.40
CA ILE A 133 5.09 -0.27 -17.50
C ILE A 133 5.00 -1.76 -17.15
N GLU A 134 5.27 -2.62 -18.13
CA GLU A 134 5.17 -4.08 -18.03
C GLU A 134 6.58 -4.70 -18.02
N TYR A 135 6.86 -5.53 -17.03
CA TYR A 135 7.99 -6.46 -17.01
C TYR A 135 7.46 -7.80 -17.48
N HIS A 136 7.85 -8.22 -18.69
CA HIS A 136 7.37 -9.42 -19.33
C HIS A 136 8.41 -10.53 -19.25
N MET A 137 8.04 -11.66 -18.64
CA MET A 137 8.86 -12.87 -18.59
C MET A 137 10.28 -12.66 -18.03
N VAL A 138 10.45 -11.68 -17.14
CA VAL A 138 11.76 -11.27 -16.61
C VAL A 138 12.19 -12.23 -15.49
N PRO A 139 13.32 -12.93 -15.65
CA PRO A 139 13.87 -13.78 -14.59
C PRO A 139 14.61 -12.97 -13.52
N ILE A 140 14.75 -13.58 -12.36
CA ILE A 140 15.77 -13.20 -11.37
C ILE A 140 17.10 -13.82 -11.79
N VAL A 141 18.20 -13.09 -11.62
CA VAL A 141 19.55 -13.56 -11.93
C VAL A 141 19.83 -14.90 -11.24
N GLY A 142 20.33 -15.87 -12.02
CA GLY A 142 20.65 -17.21 -11.52
C GLY A 142 19.44 -18.13 -11.30
N LEU A 143 18.21 -17.67 -11.49
CA LEU A 143 16.99 -18.47 -11.41
C LEU A 143 16.37 -18.72 -12.79
N SER A 144 15.65 -19.84 -12.93
CA SER A 144 14.98 -20.20 -14.19
C SER A 144 13.54 -19.70 -14.30
N GLY A 145 12.96 -19.29 -13.16
CA GLY A 145 11.61 -18.76 -13.08
C GLY A 145 11.49 -17.42 -13.79
N ARG A 146 10.32 -17.11 -14.35
CA ARG A 146 10.06 -15.89 -15.09
C ARG A 146 8.85 -15.19 -14.50
N ASN A 147 8.97 -13.90 -14.29
CA ASN A 147 7.94 -13.08 -13.67
C ASN A 147 7.35 -12.14 -14.71
N THR A 148 6.02 -12.01 -14.68
CA THR A 148 5.27 -11.07 -15.52
C THR A 148 4.38 -10.21 -14.63
N PHE A 149 4.73 -8.94 -14.53
CA PHE A 149 4.06 -7.97 -13.67
C PHE A 149 4.12 -6.57 -14.30
N GLU A 150 3.20 -5.70 -13.90
CA GLU A 150 3.14 -4.33 -14.43
C GLU A 150 2.77 -3.32 -13.34
N VAL A 151 3.02 -2.06 -13.65
CA VAL A 151 2.47 -0.93 -12.92
C VAL A 151 1.68 -0.02 -13.83
N ILE A 152 0.54 0.46 -13.31
CA ILE A 152 -0.27 1.48 -13.94
C ILE A 152 -0.20 2.76 -13.12
N LEU A 153 0.26 3.83 -13.75
CA LEU A 153 0.32 5.18 -13.19
C LEU A 153 -0.80 6.03 -13.79
N THR A 154 -1.42 6.87 -12.96
CA THR A 154 -2.53 7.75 -13.37
C THR A 154 -2.26 9.21 -12.99
N PRO A 155 -2.82 10.19 -13.71
CA PRO A 155 -2.73 11.62 -13.34
C PRO A 155 -3.38 11.93 -11.98
N THR A 156 -4.20 11.01 -11.47
CA THR A 156 -4.78 11.11 -10.13
C THR A 156 -3.84 10.66 -9.02
N GLY A 157 -2.69 10.07 -9.33
CA GLY A 157 -1.73 9.55 -8.35
C GLY A 157 -2.04 8.15 -7.82
N TYR A 158 -3.03 7.46 -8.41
CA TYR A 158 -3.14 6.01 -8.19
C TYR A 158 -1.93 5.31 -8.80
N ILE A 159 -1.43 4.33 -8.07
CA ILE A 159 -0.37 3.42 -8.49
C ILE A 159 -0.94 2.01 -8.30
N GLU A 160 -1.14 1.29 -9.38
CA GLU A 160 -1.63 -0.08 -9.35
C GLU A 160 -0.51 -1.02 -9.76
N LEU A 161 -0.13 -1.93 -8.88
CA LEU A 161 0.81 -3.01 -9.14
C LEU A 161 0.01 -4.27 -9.45
N LEU A 162 0.27 -4.90 -10.58
CA LEU A 162 -0.47 -6.07 -11.07
C LEU A 162 0.53 -7.19 -11.36
N TYR A 163 0.24 -8.39 -10.87
CA TYR A 163 1.11 -9.55 -11.01
C TYR A 163 0.35 -10.64 -11.76
N LEU A 164 0.63 -10.78 -13.06
CA LEU A 164 -0.03 -11.76 -13.92
C LEU A 164 0.47 -13.17 -13.61
N HIS A 165 1.79 -13.33 -13.60
CA HIS A 165 2.44 -14.60 -13.33
C HIS A 165 3.69 -14.37 -12.48
N MET A 166 3.79 -15.05 -11.34
CA MET A 166 4.92 -14.92 -10.43
C MET A 166 5.43 -16.30 -10.02
N GLU A 167 6.72 -16.51 -10.23
CA GLU A 167 7.40 -17.67 -9.69
C GLU A 167 7.78 -17.39 -8.23
N SER A 168 7.51 -18.34 -7.34
CA SER A 168 7.70 -18.13 -5.91
C SER A 168 9.16 -17.82 -5.58
N TYR A 169 9.42 -16.58 -5.22
CA TYR A 169 10.65 -16.06 -4.68
C TYR A 169 10.30 -15.13 -3.51
N SER A 170 11.21 -14.98 -2.54
CA SER A 170 10.92 -14.37 -1.23
C SER A 170 12.07 -13.47 -0.79
N ASP A 171 12.52 -12.61 -1.68
CA ASP A 171 13.64 -11.68 -1.54
C ASP A 171 13.38 -10.47 -2.45
N GLU A 172 12.12 -10.02 -2.43
CA GLU A 172 11.65 -8.84 -3.12
C GLU A 172 11.28 -7.76 -2.13
N THR A 173 11.43 -6.51 -2.56
CA THR A 173 10.79 -5.36 -1.92
C THR A 173 9.65 -4.84 -2.80
N ILE A 174 8.49 -4.62 -2.18
CA ILE A 174 7.29 -4.08 -2.83
C ILE A 174 6.76 -2.96 -1.95
N GLY A 175 6.62 -1.77 -2.51
CA GLY A 175 6.27 -0.60 -1.72
C GLY A 175 6.38 0.72 -2.46
N ILE A 176 6.05 1.79 -1.76
CA ILE A 176 6.30 3.17 -2.19
C ILE A 176 6.95 3.94 -1.05
N GLN A 177 7.84 4.87 -1.37
CA GLN A 177 8.39 5.81 -0.38
C GLN A 177 8.73 7.16 -1.00
N ASP A 178 8.81 8.14 -0.11
CA ASP A 178 9.31 9.48 -0.35
C ASP A 178 10.78 9.63 0.10
N ALA A 179 11.49 10.56 -0.52
CA ALA A 179 12.88 10.91 -0.23
C ALA A 179 13.16 11.41 1.19
N THR A 180 12.13 11.65 2.00
CA THR A 180 12.28 12.07 3.38
C THR A 180 11.73 11.03 4.37
N ALA A 181 11.38 9.83 3.91
CA ALA A 181 10.82 8.75 4.73
C ALA A 181 11.70 8.39 5.95
N LEU A 182 13.03 8.35 5.80
CA LEU A 182 13.97 8.13 6.91
C LEU A 182 14.13 9.33 7.86
N SER A 183 13.66 10.52 7.46
CA SER A 183 13.71 11.73 8.28
C SER A 183 12.61 11.78 9.35
N GLY A 184 11.87 10.68 9.55
CA GLY A 184 10.88 10.52 10.63
C GLY A 184 9.48 11.03 10.30
N ASN A 185 9.21 11.47 9.07
CA ASN A 185 7.85 11.75 8.63
C ASN A 185 7.05 10.46 8.34
N HIS A 186 7.74 9.32 8.14
CA HIS A 186 7.18 8.02 7.80
C HIS A 186 6.34 8.05 6.52
N TRP A 187 6.81 8.73 5.47
CA TRP A 187 6.18 8.79 4.15
C TRP A 187 6.61 7.59 3.30
N TYR A 188 6.14 6.42 3.69
CA TYR A 188 6.33 5.17 2.97
C TYR A 188 5.23 4.16 3.31
N LEU A 189 4.94 3.28 2.35
CA LEU A 189 4.16 2.07 2.55
C LEU A 189 4.90 0.88 1.96
N GLU A 190 5.31 -0.03 2.83
CA GLU A 190 5.81 -1.34 2.46
C GLU A 190 4.66 -2.35 2.42
N TYR A 191 4.56 -3.08 1.32
CA TYR A 191 3.62 -4.17 1.13
C TYR A 191 4.26 -5.52 1.47
N VAL A 192 5.46 -5.77 0.95
CA VAL A 192 6.30 -6.95 1.20
C VAL A 192 7.77 -6.52 1.22
N CYS A 193 8.56 -7.10 2.10
CA CYS A 193 10.02 -7.08 2.04
C CYS A 193 10.59 -8.44 2.46
N GLU A 194 11.56 -8.97 1.74
CA GLU A 194 12.20 -10.27 2.04
C GLU A 194 11.17 -11.40 2.21
N GLY A 195 10.13 -11.36 1.38
CA GLY A 195 9.01 -12.29 1.43
C GLY A 195 8.11 -12.17 2.65
N GLU A 196 8.22 -11.09 3.45
CA GLU A 196 7.37 -10.87 4.63
C GLU A 196 6.44 -9.65 4.47
N PRO A 197 5.17 -9.74 4.92
CA PRO A 197 4.55 -10.95 5.45
C PRO A 197 4.29 -11.99 4.34
N SER A 198 4.62 -13.26 4.60
CA SER A 198 4.51 -14.35 3.60
C SER A 198 3.15 -14.52 2.92
N LEU A 199 2.06 -14.10 3.58
CA LEU A 199 0.71 -14.11 2.99
C LEU A 199 0.51 -13.08 1.87
N ARG A 200 1.37 -12.07 1.80
CA ARG A 200 1.31 -10.98 0.83
C ARG A 200 2.24 -11.16 -0.35
N VAL A 201 3.18 -12.11 -0.29
CA VAL A 201 4.03 -12.48 -1.43
C VAL A 201 3.15 -12.63 -2.68
N PRO A 202 3.45 -11.90 -3.76
CA PRO A 202 2.68 -11.94 -4.99
C PRO A 202 2.50 -13.36 -5.51
N SER A 203 1.36 -13.62 -6.13
CA SER A 203 1.15 -14.81 -6.95
C SER A 203 0.40 -14.43 -8.20
N ASP A 204 0.22 -15.39 -9.10
CA ASP A 204 -0.62 -15.25 -10.28
C ASP A 204 -1.95 -14.56 -9.97
N SER A 205 -2.29 -13.59 -10.83
CA SER A 205 -3.51 -12.80 -10.75
C SER A 205 -3.72 -12.07 -9.42
N SER A 206 -2.66 -11.45 -8.89
CA SER A 206 -2.73 -10.62 -7.68
C SER A 206 -2.45 -9.14 -7.97
N ALA A 207 -2.93 -8.25 -7.09
CA ALA A 207 -2.85 -6.82 -7.29
C ALA A 207 -2.67 -6.05 -5.97
N VAL A 208 -1.99 -4.91 -6.04
CA VAL A 208 -1.85 -3.92 -4.97
C VAL A 208 -2.13 -2.54 -5.53
N LEU A 209 -3.10 -1.82 -4.97
CA LEU A 209 -3.45 -0.47 -5.38
C LEU A 209 -3.09 0.52 -4.28
N TYR A 210 -2.14 1.41 -4.54
CA TYR A 210 -1.87 2.58 -3.69
C TYR A 210 -2.78 3.75 -4.09
N ILE A 211 -3.43 4.32 -3.08
CA ILE A 211 -4.42 5.39 -3.19
C ILE A 211 -3.85 6.62 -2.47
N PRO A 212 -3.70 7.75 -3.18
CA PRO A 212 -3.17 8.96 -2.58
C PRO A 212 -4.23 9.70 -1.74
N PRO A 213 -3.80 10.51 -0.76
CA PRO A 213 -4.71 11.17 0.18
C PRO A 213 -5.69 12.15 -0.49
N TRP A 214 -5.31 12.78 -1.60
CA TRP A 214 -6.16 13.76 -2.28
C TRP A 214 -7.31 13.14 -3.08
N VAL A 215 -7.17 11.91 -3.59
CA VAL A 215 -8.28 11.20 -4.24
C VAL A 215 -9.26 10.69 -3.19
N SER A 216 -8.71 10.20 -2.09
CA SER A 216 -9.43 9.86 -0.87
C SER A 216 -10.20 11.07 -0.27
N ALA A 217 -9.76 12.29 -0.59
CA ALA A 217 -10.33 13.53 -0.08
C ALA A 217 -11.39 14.21 -0.96
N LYS A 218 -11.85 13.64 -2.10
CA LYS A 218 -12.87 14.31 -2.93
C LYS A 218 -14.22 14.41 -2.20
N GLU A 219 -14.76 15.63 -2.11
CA GLU A 219 -15.83 16.07 -1.20
C GLU A 219 -17.17 15.33 -1.33
N THR A 220 -17.62 14.71 -0.23
CA THR A 220 -19.07 14.65 0.07
C THR A 220 -19.33 15.61 1.24
N ARG A 221 -19.87 16.80 0.97
CA ARG A 221 -20.42 17.66 2.03
C ARG A 221 -21.60 16.93 2.68
N LEU A 222 -21.37 16.32 3.84
CA LEU A 222 -22.46 15.87 4.70
C LEU A 222 -23.03 17.10 5.41
N THR A 223 -24.12 17.65 4.88
CA THR A 223 -24.99 18.54 5.64
C THR A 223 -25.85 17.70 6.57
N SER A 224 -25.38 17.40 7.77
CA SER A 224 -26.25 16.87 8.83
C SER A 224 -26.51 17.95 9.88
N LYS A 225 -27.78 18.33 10.03
CA LYS A 225 -28.25 19.05 11.22
C LYS A 225 -28.17 18.10 12.42
N PRO A 226 -27.85 18.60 13.63
CA PRO A 226 -27.82 17.75 14.83
C PRO A 226 -29.25 17.28 15.14
N ILE A 227 -29.46 15.97 15.21
CA ILE A 227 -30.66 15.38 15.81
C ILE A 227 -30.24 14.89 17.21
N HIS A 228 -30.89 15.44 18.24
CA HIS A 228 -30.72 15.00 19.62
C HIS A 228 -31.61 13.78 19.94
N ASN A 229 -31.04 12.83 20.68
CA ASN A 229 -31.67 11.74 21.48
C ASN A 229 -32.37 10.61 20.71
N THR A 230 -32.44 9.35 21.18
CA THR A 230 -32.15 8.71 22.48
C THR A 230 -32.00 7.19 22.26
N SER A 231 -31.23 6.51 23.12
CA SER A 231 -31.33 5.07 23.45
C SER A 231 -31.32 4.05 22.29
N GLY A 232 -30.13 3.69 21.80
CA GLY A 232 -29.90 2.51 20.96
C GLY A 232 -28.78 1.64 21.54
N LYS A 233 -29.01 0.32 21.62
CA LYS A 233 -28.07 -0.68 22.18
C LYS A 233 -26.66 -0.54 21.58
N LEU A 234 -25.65 -0.44 22.45
CA LEU A 234 -24.23 -0.62 22.09
C LEU A 234 -24.01 -2.05 21.57
N LEU A 235 -23.41 -2.18 20.39
CA LEU A 235 -22.76 -3.42 19.94
C LEU A 235 -21.25 -3.24 20.12
N LEU A 236 -20.72 -3.90 21.17
CA LEU A 236 -19.28 -4.02 21.40
C LEU A 236 -18.73 -5.10 20.46
N CYS A 237 -17.75 -4.76 19.63
CA CYS A 237 -16.86 -5.78 19.05
C CYS A 237 -15.84 -6.16 20.14
N ARG A 238 -15.75 -7.45 20.47
CA ARG A 238 -14.68 -7.96 21.33
C ARG A 238 -13.42 -8.04 20.47
N ALA A 239 -12.44 -7.19 20.73
CA ALA A 239 -11.11 -7.39 20.15
C ALA A 239 -10.59 -8.76 20.61
N PRO A 240 -10.05 -9.61 19.72
CA PRO A 240 -9.38 -10.82 20.16
C PRO A 240 -8.14 -10.45 20.97
N SER A 241 -7.83 -11.30 21.93
CA SER A 241 -6.70 -11.19 22.81
C SER A 241 -5.39 -11.18 22.04
N LEU A 242 -4.56 -10.15 22.24
CA LEU A 242 -3.20 -10.10 21.69
C LEU A 242 -2.21 -10.06 22.86
N PRO A 243 -1.31 -11.05 22.98
CA PRO A 243 -0.25 -11.00 23.98
C PRO A 243 0.64 -9.78 23.69
N VAL A 244 0.73 -8.88 24.66
CA VAL A 244 1.69 -7.76 24.64
C VAL A 244 3.02 -8.32 25.15
N PRO A 245 4.10 -8.33 24.36
CA PRO A 245 5.43 -8.63 24.89
C PRO A 245 5.74 -7.67 26.04
N ALA A 246 6.15 -8.20 27.19
CA ALA A 246 6.22 -7.48 28.46
C ALA A 246 7.26 -6.33 28.52
N SER A 247 7.89 -5.96 27.39
CA SER A 247 9.12 -5.16 27.39
C SER A 247 8.98 -3.67 27.11
N VAL A 248 7.82 -3.09 26.77
CA VAL A 248 7.69 -1.61 26.74
C VAL A 248 6.25 -1.14 27.06
N PRO A 249 6.00 -0.40 28.15
CA PRO A 249 4.70 0.20 28.42
C PRO A 249 4.67 1.62 27.82
N ASP A 250 3.99 1.79 26.70
CA ASP A 250 3.35 3.08 26.46
C ASP A 250 2.03 3.02 27.23
N ASP A 251 2.01 3.57 28.46
CA ASP A 251 0.81 3.61 29.31
C ASP A 251 -0.33 4.41 28.65
N PHE A 252 -0.03 5.18 27.60
CA PHE A 252 -0.96 6.00 26.85
C PHE A 252 -0.64 5.98 25.34
N VAL A 253 -1.67 5.85 24.51
CA VAL A 253 -1.59 5.93 23.04
C VAL A 253 -2.59 6.93 22.49
N ASP A 254 -2.24 7.57 21.38
CA ASP A 254 -3.21 8.33 20.57
C ASP A 254 -3.97 7.34 19.68
N LEU A 255 -5.30 7.37 19.73
CA LEU A 255 -6.16 6.67 18.77
C LEU A 255 -6.50 7.60 17.62
N PHE A 256 -6.40 7.10 16.40
CA PHE A 256 -6.93 7.73 15.21
C PHE A 256 -7.92 6.77 14.56
N LEU A 257 -9.11 7.24 14.28
CA LEU A 257 -10.09 6.54 13.46
C LEU A 257 -10.08 7.16 12.08
N PHE A 258 -9.84 6.36 11.07
CA PHE A 258 -9.97 6.74 9.68
C PHE A 258 -11.18 6.05 9.06
N ARG A 259 -11.78 6.67 8.05
CA ARG A 259 -12.62 5.89 7.13
C ARG A 259 -11.71 5.04 6.22
N ALA A 260 -12.31 4.11 5.47
CA ALA A 260 -11.64 3.47 4.34
C ALA A 260 -11.06 4.49 3.33
N ASP A 261 -11.62 5.70 3.28
CA ASP A 261 -11.10 6.85 2.51
C ASP A 261 -9.96 7.62 3.21
N GLY A 262 -9.27 7.05 4.20
CA GLY A 262 -8.05 7.64 4.78
C GLY A 262 -8.24 8.94 5.55
N ARG A 263 -9.45 9.52 5.60
CA ARG A 263 -9.72 10.73 6.40
C ARG A 263 -9.77 10.39 7.87
N THR A 264 -9.03 11.13 8.68
CA THR A 264 -9.16 11.09 10.15
C THR A 264 -10.55 11.59 10.54
N ILE A 265 -11.40 10.66 10.95
CA ILE A 265 -12.74 10.92 11.50
C ILE A 265 -12.63 11.37 12.95
N LEU A 266 -11.67 10.79 13.68
CA LEU A 266 -11.52 11.02 15.10
C LEU A 266 -10.06 10.88 15.49
N LYS A 267 -9.57 11.82 16.31
CA LYS A 267 -8.36 11.66 17.09
C LYS A 267 -8.72 11.69 18.56
N VAL A 268 -8.37 10.66 19.31
CA VAL A 268 -8.51 10.61 20.76
C VAL A 268 -7.10 10.49 21.36
N PRO A 269 -6.54 11.59 21.88
CA PRO A 269 -5.20 11.54 22.44
C PRO A 269 -5.20 10.90 23.83
N GLY A 270 -4.07 10.28 24.19
CA GLY A 270 -3.80 9.84 25.57
C GLY A 270 -4.75 8.78 26.11
N ILE A 271 -5.11 7.78 25.30
CA ILE A 271 -5.88 6.62 25.75
C ILE A 271 -4.98 5.71 26.58
N GLY A 272 -5.38 5.45 27.83
CA GLY A 272 -4.73 4.47 28.67
C GLY A 272 -4.97 3.04 28.15
N ILE A 273 -3.90 2.36 27.73
CA ILE A 273 -3.95 0.94 27.39
C ILE A 273 -3.28 0.16 28.53
N GLY A 274 -4.09 -0.48 29.37
CA GLY A 274 -3.58 -1.23 30.51
C GLY A 274 -2.66 -2.38 30.09
N ARG A 275 -1.89 -2.93 31.03
CA ARG A 275 -1.09 -4.13 30.78
C ARG A 275 -2.02 -5.33 30.54
N GLY A 276 -1.95 -5.93 29.35
CA GLY A 276 -2.75 -7.09 28.96
C GLY A 276 -3.95 -6.72 28.06
N GLU A 277 -4.88 -7.65 27.91
CA GLU A 277 -6.08 -7.44 27.09
C GLU A 277 -6.92 -6.28 27.62
N SER A 278 -7.12 -5.26 26.78
CA SER A 278 -7.94 -4.10 27.09
C SER A 278 -9.02 -3.94 26.03
N ASN A 279 -10.28 -3.78 26.47
CA ASN A 279 -11.37 -3.41 25.56
C ASN A 279 -11.28 -1.91 25.27
N LEU A 280 -11.22 -1.54 24.00
CA LEU A 280 -11.18 -0.16 23.57
C LEU A 280 -12.53 0.25 22.98
N THR A 281 -13.19 1.22 23.60
CA THR A 281 -14.42 1.82 23.06
C THR A 281 -14.06 3.05 22.26
N VAL A 282 -14.31 3.02 20.94
CA VAL A 282 -14.07 4.17 20.06
C VAL A 282 -15.31 5.09 20.09
N PRO A 283 -15.22 6.31 20.65
CA PRO A 283 -16.37 7.20 20.75
C PRO A 283 -16.78 7.72 19.36
N GLY A 284 -18.04 8.13 19.19
CA GLY A 284 -18.54 8.72 17.94
C GLY A 284 -18.90 7.72 16.82
N THR A 285 -18.57 6.43 16.97
CA THR A 285 -18.86 5.38 15.98
C THR A 285 -20.34 5.17 15.68
N ALA A 286 -21.24 5.44 16.62
CA ALA A 286 -22.69 5.31 16.42
C ALA A 286 -23.30 6.30 15.41
N SER A 287 -22.57 7.36 15.06
CA SER A 287 -22.99 8.33 14.05
C SER A 287 -22.37 8.07 12.67
N LEU A 288 -21.50 7.06 12.58
CA LEU A 288 -20.80 6.72 11.36
C LEU A 288 -21.65 5.75 10.53
N PRO A 289 -21.69 5.88 9.20
CA PRO A 289 -22.41 4.92 8.36
C PRO A 289 -21.78 3.53 8.44
N SER A 290 -22.55 2.48 8.11
CA SER A 290 -22.00 1.13 7.96
C SER A 290 -20.85 1.14 6.95
N GLY A 291 -19.75 0.48 7.28
CA GLY A 291 -18.54 0.50 6.45
C GLY A 291 -17.29 0.09 7.22
N ILE A 292 -16.18 0.03 6.50
CA ILE A 292 -14.86 -0.29 7.06
C ILE A 292 -14.20 1.01 7.53
N TYR A 293 -13.66 0.95 8.74
CA TYR A 293 -12.93 2.02 9.39
C TYR A 293 -11.59 1.49 9.86
N ARG A 294 -10.55 2.34 9.84
CA ARG A 294 -9.21 1.97 10.27
C ARG A 294 -8.91 2.62 11.61
N VAL A 295 -8.31 1.89 12.52
CA VAL A 295 -7.90 2.39 13.83
C VAL A 295 -6.39 2.32 13.93
N LEU A 296 -5.74 3.46 14.13
CA LEU A 296 -4.32 3.55 14.46
C LEU A 296 -4.18 3.85 15.94
N LEU A 297 -3.41 3.05 16.66
CA LEU A 297 -2.94 3.34 18.00
C LEU A 297 -1.46 3.70 17.91
N ARG A 298 -1.11 4.94 18.25
CA ARG A 298 0.27 5.44 18.22
C ARG A 298 0.72 5.82 19.63
N GLY A 299 1.66 5.05 20.17
CA GLY A 299 2.44 5.37 21.36
C GLY A 299 3.74 6.10 21.00
N ARG A 300 4.61 6.33 21.98
CA ARG A 300 5.92 6.99 21.75
C ARG A 300 6.90 6.08 21.01
N LYS A 301 6.77 4.77 21.18
CA LYS A 301 7.67 3.76 20.59
C LYS A 301 6.93 2.62 19.90
N THR A 302 5.60 2.68 19.88
CA THR A 302 4.77 1.58 19.38
C THR A 302 3.69 2.13 18.47
N GLU A 303 3.46 1.44 17.37
CA GLU A 303 2.36 1.74 16.45
C GLU A 303 1.59 0.46 16.17
N ARG A 304 0.26 0.51 16.22
CA ARG A 304 -0.62 -0.61 15.88
C ARG A 304 -1.77 -0.15 15.00
N ARG A 305 -2.03 -0.89 13.93
CA ARG A 305 -3.07 -0.59 12.95
C ARG A 305 -4.12 -1.70 12.97
N TYR A 306 -5.39 -1.32 12.94
CA TYR A 306 -6.54 -2.22 12.97
C TYR A 306 -7.60 -1.76 11.98
N SER A 307 -8.54 -2.65 11.71
CA SER A 307 -9.73 -2.34 10.93
C SER A 307 -10.96 -2.82 11.68
N ILE A 308 -12.00 -2.00 11.65
CA ILE A 308 -13.29 -2.32 12.24
C ILE A 308 -14.36 -2.18 11.16
N LEU A 309 -15.19 -3.20 11.01
CA LEU A 309 -16.39 -3.13 10.21
C LEU A 309 -17.54 -2.67 11.12
N LEU A 310 -18.09 -1.49 10.85
CA LEU A 310 -19.33 -1.04 11.48
C LEU A 310 -20.51 -1.52 10.64
N LEU A 311 -21.43 -2.25 11.26
CA LEU A 311 -22.71 -2.66 10.67
C LEU A 311 -23.83 -2.12 11.57
N HIS A 312 -24.60 -1.18 11.03
CA HIS A 312 -25.85 -0.68 11.60
C HIS A 312 -27.05 -1.34 10.94
#